data_AF-A0A9W2YU78-F1
#
_entry.id   AF-A0A9W2YU78-F1
#
_cell.length_a   1.000
_cell.length_b   1.000
_cell.length_c   1.000
_cell.angle_alpha   90.00
_cell.angle_beta   90.00
_cell.angle_gamma   90.00
#
_symmetry.space_group_name_H-M   'P 1'
#
loop_
_entity.id
_entity.type
_entity.pdbx_description
1 polymer ?
#
loop_
_entity_poly.entity_id
_entity_poly.type
_entity_poly.pdbx_seq_one_letter_code
_entity_poly.pdbx_strand_id
1 'polypeptide(L)'
;MNKKKKVKHELQQGLHSTQSFVRHFLNWRIKKSIWVAKNSSKMSCKRKTQTDRKVSKRLKTENNSTDLCFPQDTCGLNGSEDQTDLADFSSPGNENEDTDSHHFTSDQSKVQSDEVEGPLIGDHETQESEGGEADLHKYLVGCKKNPGHRQFIPVETFTKKHLPEGLQDNDLYKLIKLTADLTVRVDVTMSSPKTTQPYPFSNMSERRILRTGSGSVRNVNKFQDGVLQDLGNIYKNDDYTKCWCRECVGSNSPSNVWWEFKVNTAKHVVFDDIEANHTTLRLFYDRDDGSPVVSIDKVSIDKVSVEQDRCELKCVTCDETLGNKLMGMWKHFQKVWGEVCDKYRDSRSQHKLTFIVSHPHGCSKQVSVGQWKDRLELGELRSKFTYTTCTCPGSSGAQVLCLGYRYYTYSDLVHSGSFKSGLNYSGVGRVF
;
A
#
# COMPACT_ATOMS: atom_id res chain seq x y z
N MET A 1 38.49 -38.18 -6.22
CA MET A 1 38.69 -36.95 -7.02
C MET A 1 37.40 -36.15 -7.35
N ASN A 2 36.18 -36.69 -7.19
CA ASN A 2 34.95 -36.01 -7.65
C ASN A 2 34.33 -34.93 -6.72
N LYS A 3 34.52 -35.00 -5.39
CA LYS A 3 33.94 -34.00 -4.47
C LYS A 3 34.56 -32.60 -4.59
N LYS A 4 35.88 -32.50 -4.83
CA LYS A 4 36.57 -31.20 -4.98
C LYS A 4 36.17 -30.44 -6.26
N LYS A 5 35.82 -31.15 -7.35
CA LYS A 5 35.35 -30.51 -8.59
C LYS A 5 33.95 -29.94 -8.43
N LYS A 6 33.05 -30.64 -7.72
CA LYS A 6 31.67 -30.17 -7.47
C LYS A 6 31.64 -28.88 -6.63
N VAL A 7 32.39 -28.84 -5.54
CA VAL A 7 32.48 -27.63 -4.68
C VAL A 7 33.07 -26.42 -5.42
N LYS A 8 34.06 -26.64 -6.28
CA LYS A 8 34.66 -25.56 -7.08
C LYS A 8 33.67 -24.99 -8.12
N HIS A 9 32.83 -25.83 -8.70
CA HIS A 9 31.79 -25.43 -9.66
C HIS A 9 30.65 -24.66 -8.97
N GLU A 10 30.20 -25.10 -7.80
CA GLU A 10 29.17 -24.41 -7.01
C GLU A 10 29.65 -23.04 -6.51
N LEU A 11 30.91 -22.93 -6.09
CA LEU A 11 31.52 -21.64 -5.72
C LEU A 11 31.64 -20.67 -6.91
N GLN A 12 31.98 -21.16 -8.10
CA GLN A 12 32.03 -20.34 -9.31
C GLN A 12 30.64 -19.86 -9.77
N GLN A 13 29.61 -20.71 -9.67
CA GLN A 13 28.24 -20.31 -9.96
C GLN A 13 27.71 -19.29 -8.96
N GLY A 14 28.03 -19.43 -7.66
CA GLY A 14 27.72 -18.45 -6.63
C GLY A 14 28.35 -17.08 -6.92
N LEU A 15 29.65 -17.06 -7.25
CA LEU A 15 30.38 -15.84 -7.60
C LEU A 15 29.78 -15.11 -8.82
N HIS A 16 29.42 -15.85 -9.88
CA HIS A 16 28.78 -15.29 -11.07
C HIS A 16 27.40 -14.68 -10.77
N SER A 17 26.60 -15.33 -9.91
CA SER A 17 25.29 -14.81 -9.49
C SER A 17 25.44 -13.49 -8.72
N THR A 18 26.36 -13.42 -7.75
CA THR A 18 26.64 -12.18 -7.01
C THR A 18 27.18 -11.05 -7.90
N GLN A 19 28.05 -11.35 -8.87
CA GLN A 19 28.57 -10.32 -9.79
C GLN A 19 27.48 -9.79 -10.74
N SER A 20 26.56 -10.66 -11.18
CA SER A 20 25.40 -10.25 -12.00
C SER A 20 24.47 -9.31 -11.22
N PHE A 21 24.19 -9.62 -9.95
CA PHE A 21 23.37 -8.79 -9.08
C PHE A 21 23.99 -7.40 -8.84
N VAL A 22 25.29 -7.35 -8.54
CA VAL A 22 26.03 -6.08 -8.32
C VAL A 22 26.02 -5.22 -9.59
N ARG A 23 26.21 -5.81 -10.77
CA ARG A 23 26.13 -5.08 -12.06
C ARG A 23 24.72 -4.56 -12.34
N HIS A 24 23.68 -5.34 -12.09
CA HIS A 24 22.30 -4.91 -12.27
C HIS A 24 21.95 -3.75 -11.33
N PHE A 25 22.37 -3.82 -10.06
CA PHE A 25 22.14 -2.77 -9.07
C PHE A 25 22.89 -1.47 -9.40
N LEU A 26 24.14 -1.56 -9.86
CA LEU A 26 24.92 -0.41 -10.33
C LEU A 26 24.29 0.24 -11.57
N ASN A 27 23.89 -0.55 -12.57
CA ASN A 27 23.20 -0.05 -13.77
C ASN A 27 21.86 0.62 -13.42
N TRP A 28 21.14 0.06 -12.44
CA TRP A 28 19.92 0.68 -11.90
C TRP A 28 20.20 2.05 -11.26
N ARG A 29 21.26 2.16 -10.44
CA ARG A 29 21.68 3.45 -9.83
C ARG A 29 22.05 4.51 -10.87
N ILE A 30 22.77 4.11 -11.92
CA ILE A 30 23.18 5.03 -13.00
C ILE A 30 21.95 5.56 -13.74
N LYS A 31 21.02 4.68 -14.13
CA LYS A 31 19.79 5.08 -14.84
C LYS A 31 18.90 5.99 -13.99
N LYS A 32 18.79 5.74 -12.67
CA LYS A 32 18.04 6.59 -11.74
C LYS A 32 18.64 7.99 -11.63
N SER A 33 19.96 8.10 -11.53
CA SER A 33 20.67 9.39 -11.41
C SER A 33 20.51 10.23 -12.69
N ILE A 34 20.62 9.61 -13.87
CA ILE A 34 20.40 10.27 -15.17
C ILE A 34 18.96 10.78 -15.29
N TRP A 35 17.98 10.02 -14.82
CA TRP A 35 16.56 10.40 -14.89
C TRP A 35 16.24 11.60 -13.98
N VAL A 36 16.77 11.63 -12.76
CA VAL A 36 16.59 12.76 -11.83
C VAL A 36 17.23 14.03 -12.39
N ALA A 37 18.45 13.94 -12.91
CA ALA A 37 19.15 15.07 -13.51
C ALA A 37 18.39 15.68 -14.70
N LYS A 38 17.75 14.83 -15.54
CA LYS A 38 16.97 15.29 -16.70
C LYS A 38 15.66 15.98 -16.35
N ASN A 39 15.08 15.72 -15.18
CA ASN A 39 13.77 16.27 -14.79
C ASN A 39 13.86 17.46 -13.84
N SER A 40 14.97 17.63 -13.12
CA SER A 40 15.18 18.78 -12.22
C SER A 40 15.28 20.12 -12.97
N SER A 41 15.69 20.11 -14.25
CA SER A 41 15.82 21.33 -15.07
C SER A 41 14.49 21.88 -15.59
N LYS A 42 13.39 21.12 -15.53
CA LYS A 42 12.08 21.54 -16.06
C LYS A 42 11.14 22.19 -15.05
N MET A 43 11.44 22.16 -13.74
CA MET A 43 10.52 22.64 -12.70
C MET A 43 10.82 24.05 -12.13
N SER A 44 11.87 24.74 -12.59
CA SER A 44 12.28 26.05 -12.05
C SER A 44 11.70 27.27 -12.79
N CYS A 45 10.43 27.24 -13.23
CA CYS A 45 9.80 28.45 -13.78
C CYS A 45 8.30 28.52 -13.48
N LYS A 46 7.97 29.18 -12.36
CA LYS A 46 6.80 30.07 -12.11
C LYS A 46 6.35 29.96 -10.64
N ARG A 47 6.90 30.83 -9.78
CA ARG A 47 6.19 31.33 -8.59
C ARG A 47 6.18 32.85 -8.68
N LYS A 48 5.02 33.41 -9.05
CA LYS A 48 4.71 34.83 -8.80
C LYS A 48 3.94 34.90 -7.49
N THR A 49 4.48 35.71 -6.58
CA THR A 49 3.89 36.18 -5.32
C THR A 49 2.57 36.90 -5.56
N GLN A 50 1.54 36.59 -4.76
CA GLN A 50 0.36 37.42 -4.61
C GLN A 50 0.10 37.68 -3.13
N THR A 51 0.01 38.96 -2.82
CA THR A 51 0.00 39.60 -1.50
C THR A 51 -1.39 39.59 -0.86
N ASP A 52 -1.37 39.67 0.48
CA ASP A 52 -2.49 39.63 1.43
C ASP A 52 -3.67 40.58 1.15
N ARG A 53 -4.89 40.10 1.45
CA ARG A 53 -6.02 40.95 1.84
C ARG A 53 -6.75 40.34 3.03
N LYS A 54 -6.60 40.99 4.19
CA LYS A 54 -7.37 40.77 5.42
C LYS A 54 -8.84 41.17 5.20
N VAL A 55 -9.77 40.28 5.54
CA VAL A 55 -11.15 40.64 5.87
C VAL A 55 -11.53 39.93 7.17
N SER A 56 -11.78 40.74 8.20
CA SER A 56 -12.32 40.32 9.50
C SER A 56 -13.84 40.27 9.42
N LYS A 57 -14.45 39.14 9.78
CA LYS A 57 -15.87 39.06 10.14
C LYS A 57 -16.04 38.24 11.41
N ARG A 58 -16.60 38.92 12.43
CA ARG A 58 -17.11 38.37 13.69
C ARG A 58 -18.25 37.39 13.40
N LEU A 59 -18.21 36.22 14.02
CA LEU A 59 -19.34 35.30 14.15
C LEU A 59 -19.75 35.23 15.62
N LYS A 60 -21.05 35.43 15.86
CA LYS A 60 -21.72 35.28 17.15
C LYS A 60 -21.98 33.79 17.41
N THR A 61 -21.69 33.36 18.63
CA THR A 61 -21.97 32.02 19.13
C THR A 61 -23.33 32.04 19.83
N GLU A 62 -24.26 31.19 19.40
CA GLU A 62 -25.44 30.83 20.18
C GLU A 62 -25.29 29.37 20.61
N ASN A 63 -25.27 29.19 21.94
CA ASN A 63 -25.29 27.91 22.62
C ASN A 63 -26.73 27.40 22.66
N ASN A 64 -26.97 26.15 22.24
CA ASN A 64 -28.11 25.38 22.72
C ASN A 64 -27.64 23.97 23.07
N SER A 65 -27.67 23.71 24.37
CA SER A 65 -27.46 22.43 25.03
C SER A 65 -28.80 21.71 25.08
N THR A 66 -28.83 20.47 24.61
CA THR A 66 -29.92 19.54 24.86
C THR A 66 -29.33 18.23 25.35
N ASP A 67 -29.59 17.95 26.62
CA ASP A 67 -29.37 16.69 27.30
C ASP A 67 -30.18 15.57 26.63
N LEU A 68 -29.52 14.45 26.33
CA LEU A 68 -30.20 13.18 26.02
C LEU A 68 -29.59 12.06 26.85
N CYS A 69 -30.47 11.48 27.68
CA CYS A 69 -30.23 10.35 28.55
C CYS A 69 -30.01 9.07 27.74
N PHE A 70 -29.05 8.26 28.17
CA PHE A 70 -28.85 6.88 27.72
C PHE A 70 -29.61 5.91 28.63
N PRO A 71 -30.36 4.93 28.11
CA PRO A 71 -30.65 3.72 28.84
C PRO A 71 -29.50 2.71 28.69
N GLN A 72 -29.08 2.17 29.83
CA GLN A 72 -28.27 0.98 29.95
C GLN A 72 -29.12 -0.23 29.59
N ASP A 73 -28.63 -1.09 28.70
CA ASP A 73 -29.16 -2.44 28.56
C ASP A 73 -28.05 -3.49 28.62
N THR A 74 -28.43 -4.55 29.31
CA THR A 74 -27.65 -5.57 29.97
C THR A 74 -27.16 -6.67 29.03
N CYS A 75 -25.99 -7.21 29.38
CA CYS A 75 -25.36 -8.37 28.75
C CYS A 75 -26.21 -9.64 28.93
N GLY A 76 -26.51 -10.32 27.82
CA GLY A 76 -27.06 -11.69 27.81
C GLY A 76 -26.04 -12.65 27.20
N LEU A 77 -25.43 -13.48 28.06
CA LEU A 77 -24.66 -14.67 27.70
C LEU A 77 -25.62 -15.79 27.25
N ASN A 78 -25.23 -16.53 26.20
CA ASN A 78 -25.54 -17.93 25.87
C ASN A 78 -24.72 -18.20 24.58
N GLY A 79 -23.94 -19.26 24.36
CA GLY A 79 -23.89 -20.61 24.93
C GLY A 79 -23.98 -21.60 23.76
N SER A 80 -22.98 -22.50 23.63
CA SER A 80 -22.98 -23.78 22.86
C SER A 80 -23.14 -23.68 21.31
N GLU A 81 -22.63 -24.56 20.44
CA GLU A 81 -22.10 -25.92 20.55
C GLU A 81 -21.32 -26.28 19.27
N ASP A 82 -20.47 -27.31 19.37
CA ASP A 82 -19.68 -27.97 18.34
C ASP A 82 -20.50 -28.57 17.18
N GLN A 83 -19.90 -28.66 15.98
CA GLN A 83 -19.83 -29.95 15.26
C GLN A 83 -18.83 -29.94 14.11
N THR A 84 -17.86 -30.84 14.26
CA THR A 84 -16.96 -31.42 13.25
C THR A 84 -17.74 -32.24 12.22
N ASP A 85 -17.32 -32.21 10.95
CA ASP A 85 -17.36 -33.39 10.09
C ASP A 85 -16.19 -33.39 9.11
N LEU A 86 -15.37 -34.43 9.26
CA LEU A 86 -14.27 -34.85 8.39
C LEU A 86 -14.87 -35.68 7.24
N ALA A 87 -14.49 -35.38 6.00
CA ALA A 87 -14.71 -36.28 4.87
C ALA A 87 -13.36 -36.68 4.25
N ASP A 88 -13.14 -37.99 4.31
CA ASP A 88 -12.12 -38.80 3.65
C ASP A 88 -12.21 -38.70 2.12
N PHE A 89 -11.08 -38.55 1.44
CA PHE A 89 -10.93 -38.99 0.05
C PHE A 89 -9.54 -39.59 -0.17
N SER A 90 -9.54 -40.89 -0.48
CA SER A 90 -8.38 -41.67 -0.91
C SER A 90 -8.29 -41.70 -2.44
N SER A 91 -7.12 -41.29 -2.98
CA SER A 91 -6.29 -41.83 -4.11
C SER A 91 -6.94 -42.35 -5.43
N PRO A 92 -6.20 -42.67 -6.54
CA PRO A 92 -4.78 -42.48 -6.89
C PRO A 92 -4.53 -41.94 -8.35
N GLY A 93 -3.26 -41.74 -8.74
CA GLY A 93 -2.80 -42.21 -10.07
C GLY A 93 -2.10 -41.22 -11.03
N ASN A 94 -0.82 -41.52 -11.29
CA ASN A 94 -0.03 -41.43 -12.54
C ASN A 94 0.29 -40.04 -13.12
N GLU A 95 1.58 -39.67 -13.11
CA GLU A 95 2.58 -39.89 -14.18
C GLU A 95 2.20 -39.18 -15.49
N ASN A 96 2.93 -38.11 -15.81
CA ASN A 96 3.41 -37.84 -17.16
C ASN A 96 4.65 -36.93 -17.10
N GLU A 97 5.67 -37.36 -17.83
CA GLU A 97 6.81 -36.55 -18.24
C GLU A 97 6.33 -35.51 -19.26
N ASP A 98 6.64 -34.23 -19.04
CA ASP A 98 6.51 -33.22 -20.09
C ASP A 98 7.78 -32.37 -20.16
N THR A 99 8.54 -32.59 -21.22
CA THR A 99 9.53 -31.66 -21.75
C THR A 99 8.80 -30.52 -22.46
N ASP A 100 8.74 -29.34 -21.85
CA ASP A 100 8.08 -28.19 -22.49
C ASP A 100 9.03 -27.02 -22.75
N SER A 101 9.22 -26.74 -24.04
CA SER A 101 9.94 -25.60 -24.59
C SER A 101 8.90 -24.56 -25.00
N HIS A 102 8.47 -23.72 -24.06
CA HIS A 102 7.45 -22.71 -24.33
C HIS A 102 8.00 -21.53 -25.13
N HIS A 103 7.78 -21.59 -26.43
CA HIS A 103 7.62 -20.41 -27.27
C HIS A 103 6.25 -19.79 -26.95
N PHE A 104 6.24 -18.63 -26.29
CA PHE A 104 5.00 -17.89 -25.98
C PHE A 104 4.31 -17.46 -27.29
N THR A 105 3.24 -18.14 -27.69
CA THR A 105 2.24 -17.59 -28.62
C THR A 105 1.13 -16.97 -27.78
N SER A 106 1.03 -15.66 -27.87
CA SER A 106 0.07 -14.80 -27.17
C SER A 106 -1.34 -14.92 -27.78
N ASP A 107 -1.90 -16.13 -27.83
CA ASP A 107 -3.17 -16.39 -28.54
C ASP A 107 -4.33 -16.85 -27.64
N GLN A 108 -4.20 -16.77 -26.32
CA GLN A 108 -5.31 -17.06 -25.39
C GLN A 108 -5.65 -15.86 -24.49
N SER A 109 -6.25 -14.83 -25.08
CA SER A 109 -7.21 -13.96 -24.37
C SER A 109 -8.02 -13.08 -25.34
N LYS A 110 -8.73 -13.68 -26.29
CA LYS A 110 -9.93 -13.05 -26.86
C LYS A 110 -11.12 -13.46 -26.00
N VAL A 111 -11.13 -13.02 -24.74
CA VAL A 111 -12.43 -12.76 -24.11
C VAL A 111 -12.98 -11.60 -24.93
N GLN A 112 -14.11 -11.84 -25.61
CA GLN A 112 -14.91 -10.76 -26.16
C GLN A 112 -15.29 -9.87 -24.97
N SER A 113 -14.47 -8.87 -24.69
CA SER A 113 -14.87 -7.74 -23.88
C SER A 113 -15.96 -7.09 -24.69
N ASP A 114 -17.22 -7.32 -24.30
CA ASP A 114 -18.33 -6.53 -24.81
C ASP A 114 -17.88 -5.08 -24.80
N GLU A 115 -17.89 -4.47 -25.99
CA GLU A 115 -17.37 -3.14 -26.28
C GLU A 115 -18.13 -2.08 -25.47
N VAL A 116 -17.83 -1.96 -24.19
CA VAL A 116 -18.08 -0.75 -23.43
C VAL A 116 -16.84 0.09 -23.59
N GLU A 117 -16.75 0.77 -24.74
CA GLU A 117 -15.71 1.73 -25.09
C GLU A 117 -15.90 3.02 -24.26
N GLY A 118 -15.86 2.87 -22.94
CA GLY A 118 -15.91 3.94 -21.96
C GLY A 118 -14.84 3.73 -20.90
N PRO A 119 -14.32 4.79 -20.26
CA PRO A 119 -13.42 4.64 -19.13
C PRO A 119 -14.08 3.70 -18.12
N LEU A 120 -13.33 2.69 -17.66
CA LEU A 120 -13.77 1.75 -16.63
C LEU A 120 -14.05 2.52 -15.33
N ILE A 121 -15.26 3.05 -15.19
CA ILE A 121 -15.76 3.70 -13.98
C ILE A 121 -16.13 2.56 -13.02
N GLY A 122 -15.14 2.10 -12.26
CA GLY A 122 -15.39 1.23 -11.12
C GLY A 122 -15.70 2.05 -9.86
N ASP A 123 -16.29 1.40 -8.88
CA ASP A 123 -16.59 2.03 -7.59
C ASP A 123 -15.29 2.10 -6.78
N HIS A 124 -14.96 3.31 -6.32
CA HIS A 124 -13.80 3.55 -5.48
C HIS A 124 -14.11 3.14 -4.03
N GLU A 125 -13.27 2.30 -3.43
CA GLU A 125 -13.51 1.69 -2.12
C GLU A 125 -12.88 2.46 -0.96
N THR A 126 -13.19 3.75 -0.83
CA THR A 126 -12.91 4.50 0.42
C THR A 126 -14.07 4.35 1.40
N GLN A 127 -13.77 4.37 2.70
CA GLN A 127 -14.81 4.36 3.73
C GLN A 127 -15.04 5.77 4.26
N GLU A 128 -16.25 6.30 4.05
CA GLU A 128 -16.72 7.54 4.67
C GLU A 128 -17.35 7.25 6.04
N SER A 129 -17.19 8.15 6.99
CA SER A 129 -17.78 8.02 8.33
C SER A 129 -18.17 9.39 8.90
N GLU A 130 -19.47 9.58 9.14
CA GLU A 130 -20.02 10.81 9.73
C GLU A 130 -19.82 10.86 11.25
N GLY A 131 -19.98 9.74 11.96
CA GLY A 131 -19.71 9.62 13.39
C GLY A 131 -18.25 9.30 13.75
N GLY A 132 -17.32 9.44 12.80
CA GLY A 132 -15.90 9.21 13.03
C GLY A 132 -15.56 7.73 13.27
N GLU A 133 -14.66 7.44 14.21
CA GLU A 133 -14.19 6.06 14.49
C GLU A 133 -15.33 5.13 14.97
N ALA A 134 -16.29 5.67 15.73
CA ALA A 134 -17.35 4.88 16.35
C ALA A 134 -18.26 4.17 15.33
N ASP A 135 -18.40 4.74 14.13
CA ASP A 135 -19.22 4.18 13.07
C ASP A 135 -18.49 3.13 12.21
N LEU A 136 -17.15 3.07 12.26
CA LEU A 136 -16.37 2.14 11.44
C LEU A 136 -16.76 0.68 11.70
N HIS A 137 -16.99 0.32 12.97
CA HIS A 137 -17.48 -1.02 13.34
C HIS A 137 -18.92 -1.29 12.86
N LYS A 138 -19.77 -0.26 12.75
CA LYS A 138 -21.12 -0.44 12.18
C LYS A 138 -21.04 -0.79 10.70
N TYR A 139 -20.15 -0.13 9.95
CA TYR A 139 -19.91 -0.45 8.54
C TYR A 139 -19.30 -1.83 8.35
N LEU A 140 -18.41 -2.26 9.26
CA LEU A 140 -17.88 -3.62 9.30
C LEU A 140 -19.02 -4.64 9.48
N VAL A 141 -19.84 -4.51 10.54
CA VAL A 141 -20.95 -5.44 10.80
C VAL A 141 -21.98 -5.44 9.66
N GLY A 142 -22.26 -4.28 9.08
CA GLY A 142 -23.22 -4.10 7.99
C GLY A 142 -22.69 -4.35 6.58
N CYS A 143 -21.47 -4.87 6.43
CA CYS A 143 -20.83 -4.98 5.11
C CYS A 143 -21.56 -5.98 4.19
N LYS A 144 -22.06 -5.47 3.06
CA LYS A 144 -22.72 -6.29 2.04
C LYS A 144 -21.74 -6.94 1.07
N LYS A 145 -20.54 -6.37 0.89
CA LYS A 145 -19.57 -6.84 -0.11
C LYS A 145 -18.91 -8.15 0.31
N ASN A 146 -18.52 -8.27 1.58
CA ASN A 146 -17.97 -9.50 2.14
C ASN A 146 -18.68 -9.81 3.47
N PRO A 147 -19.90 -10.36 3.43
CA PRO A 147 -20.67 -10.64 4.64
C PRO A 147 -19.89 -11.51 5.64
N GLY A 148 -19.72 -11.00 6.86
CA GLY A 148 -19.00 -11.68 7.94
C GLY A 148 -17.49 -11.81 7.75
N HIS A 149 -16.92 -11.19 6.70
CA HIS A 149 -15.47 -11.02 6.49
C HIS A 149 -14.62 -12.29 6.62
N ARG A 150 -15.17 -13.47 6.31
CA ARG A 150 -14.51 -14.77 6.52
C ARG A 150 -13.17 -14.95 5.80
N GLN A 151 -12.93 -14.17 4.75
CA GLN A 151 -11.69 -14.20 3.95
C GLN A 151 -10.66 -13.16 4.39
N PHE A 152 -10.97 -12.35 5.40
CA PHE A 152 -10.04 -11.43 6.03
C PHE A 152 -9.44 -12.12 7.26
N ILE A 153 -8.11 -12.22 7.26
CA ILE A 153 -7.36 -12.88 8.33
C ILE A 153 -6.67 -11.79 9.14
N PRO A 154 -6.95 -11.65 10.44
CA PRO A 154 -6.24 -10.72 11.29
C PRO A 154 -4.72 -10.96 11.20
N VAL A 155 -3.94 -9.88 11.10
CA VAL A 155 -2.49 -9.98 10.91
C VAL A 155 -1.82 -10.79 12.04
N GLU A 156 -2.35 -10.71 13.24
CA GLU A 156 -1.86 -11.45 14.41
C GLU A 156 -2.09 -12.95 14.31
N THR A 157 -3.21 -13.39 13.73
CA THR A 157 -3.52 -14.81 13.56
C THR A 157 -3.03 -15.36 12.23
N PHE A 158 -2.57 -14.51 11.31
CA PHE A 158 -2.03 -14.94 10.04
C PHE A 158 -0.79 -15.83 10.22
N THR A 159 -0.98 -17.12 9.90
CA THR A 159 0.05 -18.14 9.80
C THR A 159 0.24 -18.61 8.36
N LYS A 160 1.34 -19.30 8.10
CA LYS A 160 1.66 -19.92 6.80
C LYS A 160 0.59 -20.88 6.29
N LYS A 161 -0.18 -21.52 7.16
CA LYS A 161 -1.25 -22.46 6.79
C LYS A 161 -2.43 -21.80 6.07
N HIS A 162 -2.56 -20.47 6.16
CA HIS A 162 -3.56 -19.72 5.39
C HIS A 162 -3.17 -19.52 3.92
N LEU A 163 -1.93 -19.88 3.55
CA LEU A 163 -1.51 -19.90 2.15
C LEU A 163 -1.95 -21.21 1.48
N PRO A 164 -2.21 -21.20 0.15
CA PRO A 164 -2.45 -22.41 -0.61
C PRO A 164 -1.32 -23.42 -0.38
N GLU A 165 -1.64 -24.72 -0.35
CA GLU A 165 -0.73 -25.80 0.07
C GLU A 165 0.66 -25.73 -0.61
N GLY A 166 0.70 -25.60 -1.94
CA GLY A 166 1.95 -25.47 -2.71
C GLY A 166 2.69 -24.13 -2.55
N LEU A 167 2.12 -23.19 -1.81
CA LEU A 167 2.65 -21.86 -1.53
C LEU A 167 2.84 -21.61 -0.02
N GLN A 168 2.78 -22.65 0.81
CA GLN A 168 3.09 -22.58 2.25
C GLN A 168 4.60 -22.45 2.50
N ASP A 169 5.17 -21.38 1.95
CA ASP A 169 6.58 -21.08 1.92
C ASP A 169 6.98 -20.04 2.98
N ASN A 170 8.16 -20.22 3.57
CA ASN A 170 8.63 -19.35 4.65
C ASN A 170 8.99 -17.94 4.14
N ASP A 171 9.55 -17.82 2.93
CA ASP A 171 9.92 -16.51 2.38
C ASP A 171 8.68 -15.71 2.01
N LEU A 172 7.67 -16.37 1.40
CA LEU A 172 6.38 -15.76 1.11
C LEU A 172 5.62 -15.35 2.39
N TYR A 173 5.55 -16.23 3.39
CA TYR A 173 4.96 -15.88 4.69
C TYR A 173 5.62 -14.65 5.31
N LYS A 174 6.96 -14.62 5.29
CA LYS A 174 7.76 -13.53 5.82
C LYS A 174 7.54 -12.23 5.04
N LEU A 175 7.44 -12.31 3.72
CA LEU A 175 7.10 -11.17 2.87
C LEU A 175 5.75 -10.57 3.29
N ILE A 176 4.72 -11.40 3.48
CA ILE A 176 3.38 -10.93 3.87
C ILE A 176 3.41 -10.22 5.22
N LYS A 177 4.15 -10.76 6.21
CA LYS A 177 4.32 -10.12 7.52
C LYS A 177 5.06 -8.78 7.40
N LEU A 178 6.11 -8.70 6.60
CA LEU A 178 6.82 -7.43 6.33
C LEU A 178 5.94 -6.42 5.58
N THR A 179 5.08 -6.87 4.67
CA THR A 179 4.07 -6.01 4.04
C THR A 179 3.13 -5.47 5.12
N ALA A 180 2.66 -6.32 6.03
CA ALA A 180 1.79 -5.88 7.13
C ALA A 180 2.47 -4.85 8.03
N ASP A 181 3.74 -5.02 8.37
CA ASP A 181 4.50 -4.06 9.17
C ASP A 181 4.61 -2.68 8.51
N LEU A 182 4.63 -2.63 7.18
CA LEU A 182 4.72 -1.40 6.38
C LEU A 182 3.36 -0.84 5.94
N THR A 183 2.28 -1.59 6.09
CA THR A 183 0.92 -1.12 5.81
C THR A 183 0.47 -0.14 6.89
N VAL A 184 -0.14 0.97 6.45
CA VAL A 184 -0.66 2.03 7.32
C VAL A 184 -2.12 2.30 7.00
N ARG A 185 -2.87 2.74 8.02
CA ARG A 185 -4.19 3.33 7.81
C ARG A 185 -4.02 4.81 7.46
N VAL A 186 -4.78 5.28 6.48
CA VAL A 186 -4.77 6.66 6.01
C VAL A 186 -6.10 7.28 6.39
N ASP A 187 -6.08 8.29 7.25
CA ASP A 187 -7.27 9.00 7.73
C ASP A 187 -7.27 10.41 7.14
N VAL A 188 -8.29 10.75 6.37
CA VAL A 188 -8.43 12.06 5.72
C VAL A 188 -9.68 12.75 6.25
N THR A 189 -9.53 13.93 6.83
CA THR A 189 -10.65 14.63 7.51
C THR A 189 -11.21 15.81 6.71
N MET A 190 -10.64 16.10 5.54
CA MET A 190 -11.08 17.19 4.70
C MET A 190 -11.09 16.78 3.23
N SER A 191 -12.16 17.15 2.53
CA SER A 191 -12.27 17.01 1.07
C SER A 191 -11.93 18.35 0.41
N SER A 192 -11.21 18.30 -0.70
CA SER A 192 -10.83 19.51 -1.43
C SER A 192 -12.03 20.30 -1.95
N PRO A 193 -11.91 21.63 -2.12
CA PRO A 193 -12.89 22.42 -2.83
C PRO A 193 -13.16 21.86 -4.22
N LYS A 194 -14.36 22.13 -4.76
CA LYS A 194 -14.82 21.57 -6.03
C LYS A 194 -13.78 21.81 -7.13
N THR A 195 -13.21 20.73 -7.64
CA THR A 195 -12.24 20.75 -8.74
C THR A 195 -12.94 20.69 -10.09
N THR A 196 -12.28 21.18 -11.13
CA THR A 196 -12.77 21.04 -12.53
C THR A 196 -12.66 19.61 -13.04
N GLN A 197 -11.78 18.80 -12.44
CA GLN A 197 -11.66 17.38 -12.75
C GLN A 197 -12.66 16.57 -11.91
N PRO A 198 -13.43 15.66 -12.53
CA PRO A 198 -14.28 14.75 -11.79
C PRO A 198 -13.42 13.82 -10.92
N TYR A 199 -13.80 13.73 -9.65
CA TYR A 199 -13.15 12.97 -8.59
C TYR A 199 -14.27 12.45 -7.68
N PRO A 200 -14.21 11.22 -7.11
CA PRO A 200 -15.28 10.68 -6.29
C PRO A 200 -15.89 11.61 -5.24
N PHE A 201 -15.10 12.53 -4.66
CA PHE A 201 -15.57 13.44 -3.61
C PHE A 201 -15.68 14.91 -4.05
N SER A 202 -15.66 15.21 -5.35
CA SER A 202 -15.76 16.59 -5.84
C SER A 202 -17.06 17.29 -5.43
N ASN A 203 -18.14 16.52 -5.17
CA ASN A 203 -19.43 17.02 -4.69
C ASN A 203 -19.49 17.22 -3.16
N MET A 204 -18.46 16.79 -2.43
CA MET A 204 -18.37 16.91 -0.97
C MET A 204 -17.44 18.04 -0.53
N SER A 205 -17.20 19.03 -1.39
CA SER A 205 -16.32 20.14 -1.13
C SER A 205 -16.60 20.79 0.22
N GLU A 206 -15.55 21.07 0.99
CA GLU A 206 -15.59 21.77 2.29
C GLU A 206 -16.24 20.99 3.45
N ARG A 207 -16.73 19.76 3.21
CA ARG A 207 -17.22 18.91 4.30
C ARG A 207 -16.05 18.29 5.06
N ARG A 208 -16.20 18.25 6.39
CA ARG A 208 -15.29 17.56 7.31
C ARG A 208 -15.87 16.19 7.66
N ILE A 209 -15.75 15.25 6.74
CA ILE A 209 -16.17 13.86 6.93
C ILE A 209 -14.89 13.02 7.00
N LEU A 210 -14.80 12.13 7.99
CA LEU A 210 -13.68 11.21 8.07
C LEU A 210 -13.76 10.23 6.91
N ARG A 211 -12.72 10.19 6.10
CA ARG A 211 -12.50 9.16 5.08
C ARG A 211 -11.32 8.32 5.47
N THR A 212 -11.44 7.01 5.34
CA THR A 212 -10.33 6.10 5.58
C THR A 212 -9.95 5.34 4.32
N GLY A 213 -8.65 5.08 4.22
CA GLY A 213 -8.02 4.26 3.20
C GLY A 213 -6.81 3.52 3.78
N SER A 214 -6.05 2.90 2.90
CA SER A 214 -4.84 2.15 3.22
C SER A 214 -3.64 2.74 2.47
N GLY A 215 -2.44 2.51 2.98
CA GLY A 215 -1.20 2.90 2.33
C GLY A 215 -0.04 2.00 2.72
N SER A 216 1.13 2.24 2.11
CA SER A 216 2.34 1.44 2.34
C SER A 216 3.59 2.32 2.44
N VAL A 217 4.31 2.19 3.56
CA VAL A 217 5.57 2.89 3.85
C VAL A 217 6.71 2.42 2.96
N ARG A 218 7.49 3.37 2.43
CA ARG A 218 8.62 3.19 1.51
C ARG A 218 9.72 4.21 1.71
N ASN A 219 10.88 3.94 1.10
CA ASN A 219 11.97 4.90 0.92
C ASN A 219 12.31 5.64 2.21
N VAL A 220 12.50 4.87 3.29
CA VAL A 220 12.86 5.40 4.60
C VAL A 220 14.33 5.80 4.56
N ASN A 221 14.60 7.06 4.85
CA ASN A 221 15.91 7.69 4.72
C ASN A 221 16.24 8.45 6.01
N LYS A 222 17.39 8.16 6.62
CA LYS A 222 17.90 8.93 7.77
C LYS A 222 18.64 10.18 7.30
N PHE A 223 18.36 11.31 7.93
CA PHE A 223 19.04 12.58 7.75
C PHE A 223 19.69 13.01 9.06
N GLN A 224 20.85 13.66 8.92
CA GLN A 224 21.55 14.33 10.01
C GLN A 224 22.12 15.65 9.49
N ASP A 225 21.77 16.77 10.11
CA ASP A 225 22.22 18.11 9.74
C ASP A 225 21.97 18.44 8.25
N GLY A 226 20.84 17.99 7.71
CA GLY A 226 20.46 18.15 6.29
C GLY A 226 21.15 17.17 5.32
N VAL A 227 21.96 16.25 5.83
CA VAL A 227 22.71 15.27 5.04
C VAL A 227 22.07 13.89 5.14
N LEU A 228 21.74 13.31 3.97
CA LEU A 228 21.28 11.93 3.85
C LEU A 228 22.40 10.94 4.23
N GLN A 229 22.09 10.02 5.15
CA GLN A 229 23.09 9.09 5.70
C GLN A 229 23.16 7.72 4.97
N ASP A 230 22.12 7.34 4.22
CA ASP A 230 21.92 5.93 3.82
C ASP A 230 22.55 5.49 2.48
N LEU A 231 23.25 6.36 1.74
CA LEU A 231 23.61 6.04 0.35
C LEU A 231 25.09 6.15 -0.02
N GLY A 232 26.00 6.49 0.90
CA GLY A 232 27.42 6.71 0.59
C GLY A 232 27.69 7.89 -0.36
N ASN A 233 26.63 8.44 -0.97
CA ASN A 233 26.61 9.67 -1.73
C ASN A 233 25.97 10.75 -0.86
N ILE A 234 26.70 11.85 -0.69
CA ILE A 234 26.24 13.02 0.05
C ILE A 234 25.22 13.73 -0.84
N TYR A 235 23.94 13.40 -0.68
CA TYR A 235 22.86 14.24 -1.19
C TYR A 235 22.51 15.23 -0.08
N LYS A 236 22.91 16.49 -0.25
CA LYS A 236 22.39 17.58 0.57
C LYS A 236 20.97 17.86 0.08
N ASN A 237 20.02 17.81 1.00
CA ASN A 237 18.71 18.33 0.73
C ASN A 237 18.76 19.84 1.01
N ASP A 238 18.72 20.65 -0.04
CA ASP A 238 18.83 22.10 0.10
C ASP A 238 17.60 22.72 0.81
N ASP A 239 16.50 21.96 0.93
CA ASP A 239 15.26 22.47 1.50
C ASP A 239 15.26 22.52 3.04
N TYR A 240 16.01 21.62 3.72
CA TYR A 240 15.95 21.49 5.19
C TYR A 240 17.28 21.11 5.82
N THR A 241 17.76 21.92 6.77
CA THR A 241 18.91 21.60 7.64
C THR A 241 18.50 20.95 8.98
N LYS A 242 17.20 20.97 9.30
CA LYS A 242 16.60 20.51 10.54
C LYS A 242 15.31 19.73 10.25
N CYS A 243 14.85 18.94 11.22
CA CYS A 243 13.60 18.19 11.09
C CYS A 243 12.41 19.14 10.84
N TRP A 244 11.55 18.78 9.90
CA TRP A 244 10.34 19.54 9.52
C TRP A 244 9.04 18.89 10.03
N CYS A 245 9.13 17.97 11.00
CA CYS A 245 7.95 17.45 11.68
C CYS A 245 7.24 18.56 12.46
N ARG A 246 5.97 18.33 12.82
CA ARG A 246 5.14 19.33 13.50
C ARG A 246 5.75 19.84 14.80
N GLU A 247 6.36 18.96 15.58
CA GLU A 247 6.99 19.29 16.87
C GLU A 247 8.27 20.13 16.70
N CYS A 248 9.02 19.90 15.62
CA CYS A 248 10.26 20.64 15.35
C CYS A 248 9.99 22.00 14.69
N VAL A 249 8.91 22.13 13.91
CA VAL A 249 8.52 23.39 13.28
C VAL A 249 8.10 24.39 14.37
N GLY A 250 8.92 25.42 14.59
CA GLY A 250 8.69 26.45 15.61
C GLY A 250 9.30 26.14 16.98
N SER A 251 9.94 24.98 17.14
CA SER A 251 10.74 24.69 18.35
C SER A 251 12.06 25.47 18.32
N ASN A 252 12.53 25.89 19.51
CA ASN A 252 13.87 26.46 19.69
C ASN A 252 14.97 25.40 19.63
N SER A 253 14.60 24.13 19.80
CA SER A 253 15.50 22.96 19.79
C SER A 253 14.99 21.90 18.81
N PRO A 254 14.89 22.21 17.50
CA PRO A 254 14.47 21.24 16.50
C PRO A 254 15.53 20.15 16.37
N SER A 255 15.10 18.90 16.18
CA SER A 255 16.03 17.78 16.00
C SER A 255 16.86 17.99 14.74
N ASN A 256 18.16 17.74 14.86
CA ASN A 256 19.08 17.69 13.74
C ASN A 256 19.19 16.29 13.13
N VAL A 257 18.59 15.27 13.75
CA VAL A 257 18.46 13.91 13.21
C VAL A 257 16.98 13.59 12.98
N TRP A 258 16.64 13.12 11.78
CA TRP A 258 15.26 12.74 11.46
C TRP A 258 15.21 11.69 10.36
N TRP A 259 14.03 11.12 10.16
CA TRP A 259 13.75 10.16 9.10
C TRP A 259 12.65 10.72 8.22
N GLU A 260 12.92 10.78 6.92
CA GLU A 260 11.88 10.98 5.92
C GLU A 260 11.51 9.63 5.32
N PHE A 261 10.22 9.44 5.06
CA PHE A 261 9.73 8.27 4.36
C PHE A 261 8.55 8.66 3.47
N LYS A 262 8.23 7.78 2.53
CA LYS A 262 7.09 7.92 1.65
C LYS A 262 5.98 6.96 2.06
N VAL A 263 4.73 7.35 1.82
CA VAL A 263 3.60 6.43 1.86
C VAL A 263 2.93 6.47 0.49
N ASN A 264 2.84 5.31 -0.17
CA ASN A 264 2.04 5.18 -1.38
C ASN A 264 0.61 4.78 -1.01
N THR A 265 -0.36 5.48 -1.59
CA THR A 265 -1.80 5.22 -1.48
C THR A 265 -2.47 5.55 -2.82
N ALA A 266 -3.79 5.45 -2.91
CA ALA A 266 -4.51 5.80 -4.12
C ALA A 266 -4.74 7.32 -4.22
N LYS A 267 -4.74 7.86 -5.45
CA LYS A 267 -5.06 9.26 -5.72
C LYS A 267 -6.42 9.62 -5.16
N HIS A 268 -7.36 8.69 -5.27
CA HIS A 268 -8.70 8.95 -4.80
C HIS A 268 -8.86 8.81 -3.27
N VAL A 269 -7.82 8.42 -2.52
CA VAL A 269 -7.82 8.48 -1.06
C VAL A 269 -7.37 9.87 -0.61
N VAL A 270 -6.21 10.31 -1.10
CA VAL A 270 -5.66 11.67 -0.86
C VAL A 270 -5.46 12.37 -2.20
N PHE A 271 -6.33 13.34 -2.49
CA PHE A 271 -6.38 13.99 -3.78
C PHE A 271 -5.23 14.98 -3.97
N ASP A 272 -5.07 15.96 -3.08
CA ASP A 272 -4.10 17.04 -3.26
C ASP A 272 -3.46 17.48 -1.93
N ASP A 273 -2.74 18.60 -1.95
CA ASP A 273 -2.09 19.17 -0.75
C ASP A 273 -3.09 19.60 0.33
N ILE A 274 -4.31 19.98 -0.04
CA ILE A 274 -5.35 20.38 0.92
C ILE A 274 -5.77 19.15 1.73
N GLU A 275 -6.08 18.04 1.07
CA GLU A 275 -6.40 16.78 1.72
C GLU A 275 -5.19 16.21 2.50
N ALA A 276 -3.99 16.28 1.91
CA ALA A 276 -2.76 15.80 2.56
C ALA A 276 -2.46 16.53 3.87
N ASN A 277 -2.67 17.84 3.93
CA ASN A 277 -2.49 18.62 5.16
C ASN A 277 -3.52 18.27 6.26
N HIS A 278 -4.59 17.57 5.91
CA HIS A 278 -5.63 17.09 6.83
C HIS A 278 -5.65 15.56 6.92
N THR A 279 -4.52 14.94 6.56
CA THR A 279 -4.31 13.50 6.62
C THR A 279 -3.50 13.13 7.85
N THR A 280 -3.94 12.10 8.57
CA THR A 280 -3.17 11.42 9.60
C THR A 280 -2.91 9.98 9.17
N LEU A 281 -1.71 9.48 9.44
CA LEU A 281 -1.34 8.08 9.19
C LEU A 281 -1.25 7.34 10.52
N ARG A 282 -1.92 6.20 10.64
CA ARG A 282 -1.79 5.31 11.80
C ARG A 282 -0.98 4.08 11.43
N LEU A 283 0.21 3.99 12.02
CA LEU A 283 1.13 2.87 11.88
C LEU A 283 0.83 1.83 12.96
N PHE A 284 1.11 0.56 12.65
CA PHE A 284 1.00 -0.59 13.56
C PHE A 284 -0.42 -0.86 14.10
N TYR A 285 -1.46 -0.35 13.43
CA TYR A 285 -2.86 -0.56 13.84
C TYR A 285 -3.36 -1.99 13.53
N ASP A 286 -2.85 -2.97 14.27
CA ASP A 286 -3.12 -4.40 14.06
C ASP A 286 -4.34 -4.91 14.83
N ARG A 287 -4.80 -4.16 15.85
CA ARG A 287 -5.90 -4.53 16.75
C ARG A 287 -6.82 -3.35 16.99
N ASP A 288 -8.10 -3.64 17.20
CA ASP A 288 -9.11 -2.63 17.50
C ASP A 288 -9.05 -2.11 18.94
N ASP A 289 -8.25 -2.76 19.83
CA ASP A 289 -7.97 -2.27 21.19
C ASP A 289 -7.14 -0.97 21.23
N GLY A 290 -6.70 -0.49 20.05
CA GLY A 290 -5.98 0.77 19.91
C GLY A 290 -4.48 0.69 20.15
N SER A 291 -3.89 -0.51 20.32
CA SER A 291 -2.47 -0.64 20.68
C SER A 291 -1.69 -1.74 19.93
N PRO A 292 -0.40 -1.51 19.63
CA PRO A 292 0.30 -0.22 19.60
C PRO A 292 -0.09 0.60 18.36
N VAL A 293 -0.35 1.91 18.52
CA VAL A 293 -0.65 2.79 17.39
C VAL A 293 0.27 4.01 17.44
N VAL A 294 0.95 4.28 16.33
CA VAL A 294 1.77 5.49 16.17
C VAL A 294 1.15 6.37 15.09
N SER A 295 0.92 7.64 15.42
CA SER A 295 0.30 8.61 14.51
C SER A 295 1.33 9.54 13.88
N ILE A 296 1.21 9.76 12.56
CA ILE A 296 2.01 10.74 11.82
C ILE A 296 1.04 11.74 11.18
N ASP A 297 1.12 12.99 11.61
CA ASP A 297 0.18 14.06 11.24
C ASP A 297 0.80 15.13 10.33
N LYS A 298 2.12 15.09 10.13
CA LYS A 298 2.83 15.96 9.19
C LYS A 298 3.03 15.24 7.85
N VAL A 299 2.05 15.43 6.97
CA VAL A 299 1.95 14.79 5.65
C VAL A 299 1.90 15.87 4.56
N SER A 300 2.57 15.62 3.42
CA SER A 300 2.44 16.46 2.21
C SER A 300 2.46 15.59 0.96
N ILE A 301 2.01 16.11 -0.19
CA ILE A 301 2.16 15.40 -1.46
C ILE A 301 3.63 15.43 -1.91
N ASP A 302 4.14 14.29 -2.36
CA ASP A 302 5.39 14.19 -3.11
C ASP A 302 5.13 14.07 -4.61
N LYS A 303 4.27 13.12 -4.99
CA LYS A 303 3.88 12.88 -6.39
C LYS A 303 2.44 12.43 -6.46
N VAL A 304 1.79 12.78 -7.56
CA VAL A 304 0.40 12.47 -7.78
C VAL A 304 0.16 12.12 -9.24
N SER A 305 -0.68 11.12 -9.51
CA SER A 305 -1.05 10.72 -10.88
C SER A 305 -2.52 10.30 -10.91
N VAL A 306 -3.32 11.04 -11.67
CA VAL A 306 -4.74 10.74 -11.91
C VAL A 306 -4.87 9.48 -12.77
N GLU A 307 -4.10 9.39 -13.85
CA GLU A 307 -4.11 8.23 -14.77
C GLU A 307 -3.82 6.91 -14.06
N GLN A 308 -2.88 6.93 -13.11
CA GLN A 308 -2.47 5.74 -12.36
C GLN A 308 -3.27 5.51 -11.09
N ASP A 309 -4.17 6.45 -10.74
CA ASP A 309 -4.85 6.51 -9.47
C ASP A 309 -3.88 6.38 -8.28
N ARG A 310 -2.73 7.05 -8.35
CA ARG A 310 -1.63 6.91 -7.39
C ARG A 310 -1.29 8.24 -6.72
N CYS A 311 -1.09 8.19 -5.41
CA CYS A 311 -0.59 9.28 -4.59
C CYS A 311 0.60 8.81 -3.75
N GLU A 312 1.70 9.56 -3.81
CA GLU A 312 2.87 9.38 -2.95
C GLU A 312 2.94 10.54 -1.97
N LEU A 313 2.83 10.23 -0.69
CA LEU A 313 2.88 11.16 0.43
C LEU A 313 4.32 11.25 0.97
N LYS A 314 4.79 12.45 1.29
CA LYS A 314 6.02 12.70 2.04
C LYS A 314 5.68 12.81 3.53
N CYS A 315 6.39 12.05 4.35
CA CYS A 315 6.18 11.97 5.79
C CYS A 315 7.53 12.14 6.53
N VAL A 316 7.46 12.50 7.81
CA VAL A 316 8.65 12.73 8.64
C VAL A 316 8.43 12.30 10.08
N THR A 317 9.48 11.81 10.72
CA THR A 317 9.57 11.65 12.17
C THR A 317 10.98 11.99 12.67
N CYS A 318 11.08 12.57 13.86
CA CYS A 318 12.34 12.69 14.60
C CYS A 318 12.43 11.74 15.79
N ASP A 319 11.44 10.85 15.98
CA ASP A 319 11.56 9.73 16.92
C ASP A 319 12.56 8.71 16.36
N GLU A 320 13.69 8.59 17.03
CA GLU A 320 14.77 7.70 16.63
C GLU A 320 14.38 6.22 16.68
N THR A 321 13.58 5.83 17.66
CA THR A 321 13.11 4.45 17.80
C THR A 321 12.23 4.10 16.61
N LEU A 322 11.24 4.94 16.31
CA LEU A 322 10.35 4.74 15.17
C LEU A 322 11.10 4.76 13.83
N GLY A 323 11.95 5.77 13.63
CA GLY A 323 12.69 5.97 12.40
C GLY A 323 13.61 4.80 12.07
N ASN A 324 14.39 4.34 13.05
CA ASN A 324 15.25 3.17 12.89
C ASN A 324 14.44 1.88 12.66
N LYS A 325 13.30 1.72 13.35
CA LYS A 325 12.40 0.57 13.17
C LYS A 325 11.87 0.50 11.74
N LEU A 326 11.33 1.60 11.21
CA LEU A 326 10.82 1.69 9.83
C LEU A 326 11.93 1.44 8.79
N MET A 327 13.11 2.01 9.02
CA MET A 327 14.26 1.82 8.13
C MET A 327 14.69 0.35 8.08
N GLY A 328 14.74 -0.32 9.24
CA GLY A 328 15.04 -1.75 9.33
C GLY A 328 14.01 -2.61 8.58
N MET A 329 12.71 -2.38 8.83
CA MET A 329 11.63 -3.08 8.13
C MET A 329 11.70 -2.89 6.63
N TRP A 330 11.92 -1.65 6.17
CA TRP A 330 11.98 -1.34 4.74
C TRP A 330 13.15 -2.04 4.04
N LYS A 331 14.36 -1.99 4.62
CA LYS A 331 15.54 -2.70 4.10
C LYS A 331 15.29 -4.21 4.06
N HIS A 332 14.65 -4.75 5.10
CA HIS A 332 14.34 -6.17 5.17
C HIS A 332 13.30 -6.59 4.13
N PHE A 333 12.23 -5.82 3.98
CA PHE A 333 11.21 -6.00 2.95
C PHE A 333 11.84 -6.05 1.56
N GLN A 334 12.69 -5.07 1.21
CA GLN A 334 13.33 -5.03 -0.12
C GLN A 334 14.14 -6.29 -0.42
N LYS A 335 14.85 -6.83 0.57
CA LYS A 335 15.62 -8.06 0.44
C LYS A 335 14.69 -9.26 0.20
N VAL A 336 13.74 -9.51 1.11
CA VAL A 336 12.85 -10.69 1.05
C VAL A 336 11.97 -10.64 -0.19
N TRP A 337 11.47 -9.46 -0.55
CA TRP A 337 10.70 -9.28 -1.78
C TRP A 337 11.51 -9.67 -3.02
N GLY A 338 12.78 -9.23 -3.13
CA GLY A 338 13.65 -9.62 -4.25
C GLY A 338 13.81 -11.13 -4.37
N GLU A 339 14.07 -11.80 -3.24
CA GLU A 339 14.21 -13.26 -3.15
C GLU A 339 12.93 -14.00 -3.57
N VAL A 340 11.76 -13.56 -3.05
CA VAL A 340 10.45 -14.15 -3.40
C VAL A 340 10.10 -13.90 -4.87
N CYS A 341 10.32 -12.69 -5.40
CA CYS A 341 10.07 -12.42 -6.82
C CYS A 341 10.86 -13.34 -7.73
N ASP A 342 12.14 -13.57 -7.44
CA ASP A 342 12.99 -14.42 -8.26
C ASP A 342 12.58 -15.88 -8.18
N LYS A 343 12.23 -16.35 -6.98
CA LYS A 343 11.77 -17.71 -6.74
C LYS A 343 10.49 -18.06 -7.49
N TYR A 344 9.55 -17.13 -7.60
CA TYR A 344 8.23 -17.37 -8.21
C TYR A 344 8.05 -16.75 -9.60
N ARG A 345 9.13 -16.23 -10.21
CA ARG A 345 9.05 -15.52 -11.49
C ARG A 345 8.47 -16.40 -12.60
N ASP A 346 8.95 -17.63 -12.71
CA ASP A 346 8.61 -18.52 -13.82
C ASP A 346 7.24 -19.20 -13.62
N SER A 347 6.78 -19.33 -12.36
CA SER A 347 5.49 -19.92 -12.01
C SER A 347 4.37 -18.90 -11.75
N ARG A 348 4.62 -17.60 -11.99
CA ARG A 348 3.65 -16.52 -11.70
C ARG A 348 2.29 -16.70 -12.38
N SER A 349 2.29 -17.19 -13.62
CA SER A 349 1.08 -17.43 -14.41
C SER A 349 0.29 -18.66 -13.96
N GLN A 350 0.97 -19.64 -13.36
CA GLN A 350 0.36 -20.86 -12.84
C GLN A 350 -0.33 -20.59 -11.50
N HIS A 351 0.38 -19.94 -10.57
CA HIS A 351 -0.16 -19.72 -9.23
C HIS A 351 -1.17 -18.58 -9.19
N LYS A 352 -0.94 -17.53 -9.99
CA LYS A 352 -1.69 -16.27 -10.01
C LYS A 352 -1.94 -15.65 -8.63
N LEU A 353 -1.15 -16.00 -7.62
CA LEU A 353 -1.40 -15.60 -6.24
C LEU A 353 -1.36 -14.08 -6.12
N THR A 354 -2.38 -13.51 -5.50
CA THR A 354 -2.43 -12.10 -5.10
C THR A 354 -2.78 -12.02 -3.64
N PHE A 355 -2.04 -11.22 -2.89
CA PHE A 355 -2.40 -10.90 -1.52
C PHE A 355 -2.41 -9.39 -1.29
N ILE A 356 -3.23 -8.96 -0.34
CA ILE A 356 -3.38 -7.57 0.06
C ILE A 356 -3.33 -7.53 1.59
N VAL A 357 -2.63 -6.54 2.13
CA VAL A 357 -2.73 -6.17 3.54
C VAL A 357 -3.29 -4.76 3.63
N SER A 358 -4.45 -4.61 4.27
CA SER A 358 -5.21 -3.36 4.28
C SER A 358 -5.98 -3.14 5.58
N HIS A 359 -6.65 -1.99 5.68
CA HIS A 359 -7.56 -1.62 6.76
C HIS A 359 -9.01 -1.59 6.23
N PRO A 360 -9.67 -2.75 6.05
CA PRO A 360 -11.06 -2.79 5.62
C PRO A 360 -11.94 -2.01 6.62
N HIS A 361 -12.79 -1.16 6.09
CA HIS A 361 -13.63 -0.19 6.79
C HIS A 361 -12.86 0.77 7.72
N GLY A 362 -11.54 0.95 7.51
CA GLY A 362 -10.69 1.70 8.44
C GLY A 362 -10.46 0.99 9.78
N CYS A 363 -10.82 -0.29 9.90
CA CYS A 363 -10.64 -1.07 11.12
C CYS A 363 -9.21 -1.66 11.21
N SER A 364 -8.99 -2.53 12.20
CA SER A 364 -7.74 -3.29 12.38
C SER A 364 -7.25 -3.95 11.09
N LYS A 365 -5.92 -4.03 10.96
CA LYS A 365 -5.24 -4.51 9.76
C LYS A 365 -5.55 -5.99 9.47
N GLN A 366 -5.91 -6.28 8.23
CA GLN A 366 -6.27 -7.62 7.77
C GLN A 366 -5.41 -8.06 6.58
N VAL A 367 -5.17 -9.36 6.47
CA VAL A 367 -4.58 -10.02 5.30
C VAL A 367 -5.68 -10.70 4.50
N SER A 368 -5.72 -10.47 3.20
CA SER A 368 -6.55 -11.24 2.27
C SER A 368 -5.67 -11.89 1.20
N VAL A 369 -6.02 -13.12 0.84
CA VAL A 369 -5.31 -13.94 -0.15
C VAL A 369 -6.30 -14.37 -1.22
N GLY A 370 -5.90 -14.28 -2.47
CA GLY A 370 -6.73 -14.62 -3.62
C GLY A 370 -5.89 -14.78 -4.88
N GLN A 371 -6.50 -14.52 -6.03
CA GLN A 371 -5.83 -14.67 -7.32
C GLN A 371 -6.12 -13.49 -8.23
N TRP A 372 -5.13 -13.06 -9.00
CA TRP A 372 -5.38 -12.20 -10.15
C TRP A 372 -6.00 -13.00 -11.31
N LYS A 373 -6.86 -12.33 -12.08
CA LYS A 373 -7.58 -12.93 -13.20
C LYS A 373 -7.00 -12.45 -14.52
N ASP A 374 -7.05 -11.14 -14.73
CA ASP A 374 -6.60 -10.49 -15.95
C ASP A 374 -5.48 -9.49 -15.67
N ARG A 375 -4.59 -9.35 -16.66
CA ARG A 375 -3.56 -8.31 -16.72
C ARG A 375 -3.78 -7.52 -18.00
N LEU A 376 -4.28 -6.30 -17.85
CA LEU A 376 -4.43 -5.36 -18.96
C LEU A 376 -3.13 -4.58 -19.13
N GLU A 377 -2.48 -4.75 -20.28
CA GLU A 377 -1.27 -4.01 -20.65
C GLU A 377 -1.63 -2.64 -21.23
N LEU A 378 -1.09 -1.58 -20.63
CA LEU A 378 -1.39 -0.17 -20.94
C LEU A 378 -0.13 0.54 -21.42
N GLY A 379 0.46 0.02 -22.49
CA GLY A 379 1.76 0.43 -23.04
C GLY A 379 2.94 -0.40 -22.52
N GLU A 380 4.15 -0.07 -22.98
CA GLU A 380 5.33 -0.97 -22.94
C GLU A 380 5.66 -1.61 -21.58
N LEU A 381 5.33 -0.97 -20.45
CA LEU A 381 5.70 -1.45 -19.12
C LEU A 381 4.61 -1.24 -18.08
N ARG A 382 3.41 -0.81 -18.46
CA ARG A 382 2.34 -0.50 -17.52
C ARG A 382 1.28 -1.56 -17.58
N SER A 383 0.77 -1.96 -16.42
CA SER A 383 -0.31 -2.93 -16.34
C SER A 383 -1.32 -2.54 -15.27
N LYS A 384 -2.55 -2.98 -15.49
CA LYS A 384 -3.65 -2.98 -14.52
C LYS A 384 -4.08 -4.43 -14.30
N PHE A 385 -4.35 -4.81 -13.07
CA PHE A 385 -4.76 -6.17 -12.72
C PHE A 385 -6.21 -6.18 -12.24
N THR A 386 -6.93 -7.24 -12.59
CA THR A 386 -8.18 -7.65 -11.94
C THR A 386 -7.90 -8.84 -11.02
N TYR A 387 -8.62 -8.97 -9.90
CA TYR A 387 -8.38 -10.04 -8.93
C TYR A 387 -9.60 -10.34 -8.06
N THR A 388 -9.60 -11.53 -7.47
CA THR A 388 -10.62 -12.01 -6.53
C THR A 388 -10.24 -11.81 -5.06
N THR A 389 -9.02 -11.36 -4.78
CA THR A 389 -8.56 -11.08 -3.40
C THR A 389 -9.49 -10.08 -2.74
N CYS A 390 -10.09 -10.46 -1.60
CA CYS A 390 -11.15 -9.67 -0.95
C CYS A 390 -10.67 -8.28 -0.50
N THR A 391 -11.53 -7.29 -0.74
CA THR A 391 -11.39 -5.90 -0.32
C THR A 391 -12.77 -5.36 0.07
N CYS A 392 -12.77 -4.28 0.85
CA CYS A 392 -13.94 -3.55 1.29
C CYS A 392 -13.64 -2.05 1.18
N PRO A 393 -14.67 -1.18 1.31
CA PRO A 393 -14.44 0.25 1.60
C PRO A 393 -13.37 0.41 2.69
N GLY A 394 -12.39 1.29 2.52
CA GLY A 394 -11.22 1.44 3.40
C GLY A 394 -9.96 0.70 2.91
N SER A 395 -10.10 -0.29 2.02
CA SER A 395 -8.95 -0.98 1.41
C SER A 395 -8.28 -0.18 0.29
N SER A 396 -8.92 0.87 -0.25
CA SER A 396 -8.33 1.71 -1.29
C SER A 396 -6.95 2.23 -0.92
N GLY A 397 -6.01 2.16 -1.85
CA GLY A 397 -4.62 2.55 -1.65
C GLY A 397 -3.72 1.45 -1.05
N ALA A 398 -4.28 0.34 -0.57
CA ALA A 398 -3.49 -0.81 -0.14
C ALA A 398 -2.66 -1.36 -1.30
N GLN A 399 -1.48 -1.88 -1.02
CA GLN A 399 -0.62 -2.45 -2.05
C GLN A 399 -1.19 -3.79 -2.56
N VAL A 400 -1.29 -3.93 -3.88
CA VAL A 400 -1.66 -5.18 -4.55
C VAL A 400 -0.39 -5.92 -4.92
N LEU A 401 -0.12 -7.04 -4.25
CA LEU A 401 1.06 -7.86 -4.49
C LEU A 401 0.69 -9.11 -5.29
N CYS A 402 1.06 -9.11 -6.56
CA CYS A 402 0.92 -10.27 -7.46
C CYS A 402 2.24 -11.06 -7.44
N LEU A 403 2.18 -12.32 -7.00
CA LEU A 403 3.36 -13.16 -6.80
C LEU A 403 4.15 -13.37 -8.10
N GLY A 404 5.47 -13.26 -8.01
CA GLY A 404 6.40 -13.47 -9.14
C GLY A 404 6.54 -12.30 -10.12
N TYR A 405 5.83 -11.18 -9.89
CA TYR A 405 6.05 -9.95 -10.63
C TYR A 405 7.04 -9.03 -9.91
N ARG A 406 7.90 -8.36 -10.68
CA ARG A 406 8.77 -7.28 -10.16
C ARG A 406 8.16 -5.93 -10.52
N TYR A 407 8.30 -4.94 -9.63
CA TYR A 407 7.81 -3.57 -9.86
C TYR A 407 8.97 -2.60 -10.02
N TYR A 408 8.81 -1.55 -10.85
CA TYR A 408 9.87 -0.55 -11.06
C TYR A 408 10.16 0.21 -9.77
N THR A 409 9.08 0.70 -9.17
CA THR A 409 9.02 1.15 -7.80
C THR A 409 8.10 0.18 -7.08
N TYR A 410 8.48 -0.26 -5.88
CA TYR A 410 7.87 -1.39 -5.19
C TYR A 410 6.35 -1.24 -4.89
N SER A 411 5.62 -0.24 -5.41
CA SER A 411 4.28 0.26 -4.97
C SER A 411 3.28 0.41 -6.09
N ASP A 412 3.66 0.06 -7.32
CA ASP A 412 3.01 0.68 -8.47
C ASP A 412 1.55 0.23 -8.65
N LEU A 413 1.17 -0.89 -8.03
CA LEU A 413 -0.21 -1.36 -7.98
C LEU A 413 -0.78 -1.09 -6.59
N VAL A 414 -1.67 -0.10 -6.51
CA VAL A 414 -2.54 0.12 -5.36
C VAL A 414 -3.93 -0.43 -5.69
N HIS A 415 -4.67 -0.89 -4.68
CA HIS A 415 -6.07 -1.25 -4.85
C HIS A 415 -6.87 0.02 -5.12
N SER A 416 -7.63 0.02 -6.21
CA SER A 416 -8.35 1.20 -6.67
C SER A 416 -9.86 1.11 -6.47
N GLY A 417 -10.41 -0.08 -6.59
CA GLY A 417 -11.86 -0.28 -6.47
C GLY A 417 -12.33 -1.65 -6.93
N SER A 418 -13.62 -1.75 -7.19
CA SER A 418 -14.26 -2.96 -7.72
C SER A 418 -15.27 -2.70 -8.82
N PHE A 419 -15.45 -3.69 -9.68
CA PHE A 419 -16.50 -3.71 -10.69
C PHE A 419 -17.81 -4.22 -10.10
N LYS A 420 -18.92 -3.93 -10.77
CA LYS A 420 -20.25 -4.49 -10.44
C LYS A 420 -20.30 -6.02 -10.47
N SER A 421 -19.40 -6.66 -11.23
CA SER A 421 -19.22 -8.12 -11.25
C SER A 421 -18.63 -8.68 -9.94
N GLY A 422 -18.18 -7.83 -9.03
CA GLY A 422 -17.51 -8.21 -7.79
C GLY A 422 -15.99 -8.37 -7.91
N LEU A 423 -15.42 -8.31 -9.13
CA LEU A 423 -13.97 -8.33 -9.31
C LEU A 423 -13.34 -7.02 -8.87
N ASN A 424 -12.23 -7.12 -8.13
CA ASN A 424 -11.44 -5.97 -7.72
C ASN A 424 -10.44 -5.60 -8.80
N TYR A 425 -9.98 -4.35 -8.82
CA TYR A 425 -8.95 -3.89 -9.74
C TYR A 425 -7.91 -3.00 -9.08
N SER A 426 -6.70 -3.01 -9.64
CA SER A 426 -5.61 -2.12 -9.22
C SER A 426 -5.63 -0.79 -9.99
N GLY A 427 -4.86 0.18 -9.50
CA GLY A 427 -4.36 1.29 -10.31
C GLY A 427 -3.41 0.80 -11.42
N VAL A 428 -2.89 1.73 -12.21
CA VAL A 428 -1.96 1.44 -13.29
C VAL A 428 -0.53 1.53 -12.77
N GLY A 429 0.20 0.41 -12.82
CA GLY A 429 1.56 0.32 -12.29
C GLY A 429 2.58 -0.20 -13.28
N ARG A 430 3.88 0.03 -13.03
CA ARG A 430 4.95 -0.57 -13.85
C ARG A 430 5.30 -1.96 -13.36
N VAL A 431 5.20 -2.95 -14.24
CA VAL A 431 5.32 -4.38 -13.88
C VAL A 431 6.21 -5.12 -14.87
N PHE A 432 7.12 -5.97 -14.37
CA PHE A 432 8.10 -6.77 -15.13
C PHE A 432 7.98 -8.26 -14.82
#